data_AF-A0A5B7B7V0-F1
#
_entry.id   AF-A0A5B7B7V0-F1
#
_cell.length_a   1.000
_cell.length_b   1.000
_cell.length_c   1.000
_cell.angle_alpha   90.00
_cell.angle_beta   90.00
_cell.angle_gamma   90.00
#
_symmetry.space_group_name_H-M   'P 1'
#
loop_
_entity.id
_entity.type
_entity.pdbx_description
1 polymer ?
#
loop_
_entity_poly.entity_id
_entity_poly.type
_entity_poly.pdbx_seq_one_letter_code
_entity_poly.pdbx_strand_id
1 'polypeptide(L)'
;SRLLREDTSQPNNYSNRLDISKDTLYHLCHRCLSALILCLSEATCVDESRQDRGVLMGEIAREADNMQWIVDILIDKKMGDEFVKLWADQKELAILHSKIPTMYRHEISRITAQLCIAIGRGHILVPKDTRYSLLSTWLEALYEDFGWMRRACRSIDKKLVEDGLSQTILTLPLPQQQAILLNWFDRFLNKGDDCPNIQRAFEVWWRRAFIRQYVAESQL
;
A
#
# COMPACT_ATOMS: atom_id res chain seq x y z
N SER A 1 37.75 -5.87 -60.91
CA SER A 1 37.28 -6.65 -59.74
C SER A 1 37.70 -5.91 -58.49
N ARG A 2 36.87 -5.24 -57.68
CA ARG A 2 35.61 -5.59 -56.98
C ARG A 2 35.65 -6.92 -56.22
N LEU A 3 35.24 -6.84 -54.93
CA LEU A 3 34.94 -7.87 -53.90
C LEU A 3 36.05 -8.00 -52.82
N LEU A 4 35.86 -7.92 -51.49
CA LEU A 4 34.74 -7.88 -50.51
C LEU A 4 35.29 -7.20 -49.21
N ARG A 5 34.65 -6.20 -48.58
CA ARG A 5 33.53 -6.23 -47.61
C ARG A 5 33.83 -6.95 -46.28
N GLU A 6 34.04 -6.19 -45.20
CA GLU A 6 33.40 -6.36 -43.88
C GLU A 6 33.77 -5.21 -42.93
N ASP A 7 32.96 -4.14 -42.93
CA ASP A 7 32.85 -3.22 -41.80
C ASP A 7 31.49 -3.50 -41.16
N THR A 8 31.46 -4.19 -40.03
CA THR A 8 30.23 -4.31 -39.24
C THR A 8 30.56 -4.50 -37.76
N SER A 9 30.67 -3.39 -37.05
CA SER A 9 30.51 -3.37 -35.59
C SER A 9 29.88 -2.05 -35.17
N GLN A 10 28.60 -1.88 -35.52
CA GLN A 10 27.71 -1.03 -34.72
C GLN A 10 27.31 -1.83 -33.48
N PRO A 11 27.53 -1.33 -32.26
CA PRO A 11 26.95 -1.96 -31.09
C PRO A 11 25.44 -1.82 -31.17
N ASN A 12 24.77 -2.97 -31.10
CA ASN A 12 23.32 -3.11 -31.05
C ASN A 12 22.73 -2.25 -29.92
N ASN A 13 22.30 -1.04 -30.25
CA ASN A 13 21.62 -0.12 -29.33
C ASN A 13 20.11 -0.44 -29.24
N TYR A 14 19.75 -1.73 -29.29
CA TYR A 14 18.35 -2.20 -29.21
C TYR A 14 17.89 -2.43 -27.77
N SER A 15 18.79 -2.42 -26.79
CA SER A 15 18.46 -2.64 -25.38
C SER A 15 17.79 -1.43 -24.70
N ASN A 16 17.73 -0.27 -25.36
CA ASN A 16 17.16 0.96 -24.80
C ASN A 16 15.76 1.31 -25.35
N ARG A 17 15.15 0.45 -26.19
CA ARG A 17 13.98 0.85 -27.01
C ARG A 17 12.63 0.29 -26.57
N LEU A 18 12.56 -0.44 -25.46
CA LEU A 18 11.30 -1.05 -24.98
C LEU A 18 11.07 -0.86 -23.47
N ASP A 19 11.71 0.13 -22.86
CA ASP A 19 11.45 0.45 -21.46
C ASP A 19 10.24 1.38 -21.35
N ILE A 20 9.19 0.95 -20.64
CA ILE A 20 8.02 1.81 -20.36
C ILE A 20 8.49 2.96 -19.47
N SER A 21 8.32 4.20 -19.95
CA SER A 21 8.75 5.39 -19.22
C SER A 21 8.02 5.56 -17.88
N LYS A 22 8.71 6.19 -16.92
CA LYS A 22 8.13 6.58 -15.63
C LYS A 22 6.83 7.37 -15.82
N ASP A 23 6.83 8.36 -16.72
CA ASP A 23 5.66 9.20 -17.00
C ASP A 23 4.46 8.38 -17.48
N THR A 24 4.70 7.36 -18.30
CA THR A 24 3.62 6.48 -18.77
C THR A 24 3.02 5.68 -17.60
N LEU A 25 3.85 5.13 -16.72
CA LEU A 25 3.38 4.38 -15.54
C LEU A 25 2.58 5.28 -14.59
N TYR A 26 3.07 6.48 -14.30
CA TYR A 26 2.35 7.42 -13.43
C TYR A 26 1.07 7.95 -14.07
N HIS A 27 1.06 8.18 -15.39
CA HIS A 27 -0.18 8.50 -16.11
C HIS A 27 -1.22 7.38 -15.96
N LEU A 28 -0.81 6.11 -16.05
CA LEU A 28 -1.71 4.97 -15.81
C LEU A 28 -2.19 4.92 -14.35
N CYS A 29 -1.32 5.15 -13.36
CA CYS A 29 -1.73 5.29 -11.96
C CYS A 29 -2.80 6.37 -11.80
N HIS A 30 -2.58 7.57 -12.35
CA HIS A 30 -3.56 8.66 -12.26
C HIS A 30 -4.90 8.31 -12.91
N ARG A 31 -4.88 7.59 -14.04
CA ARG A 31 -6.12 7.10 -14.68
C ARG A 31 -6.88 6.12 -13.80
N CYS A 32 -6.21 5.12 -13.24
CA CYS A 32 -6.84 4.15 -12.33
C CYS A 32 -7.36 4.85 -11.07
N LEU A 33 -6.61 5.80 -10.51
CA LEU A 33 -7.02 6.57 -9.33
C LEU A 33 -8.29 7.40 -9.60
N SER A 34 -8.33 8.14 -10.71
CA SER A 34 -9.51 8.92 -11.09
C SER A 34 -10.73 8.03 -11.33
N ALA A 35 -10.55 6.88 -11.97
CA ALA A 35 -11.62 5.91 -12.17
C ALA A 35 -12.13 5.32 -10.84
N LEU A 36 -11.23 4.97 -9.91
CA LEU A 36 -11.62 4.53 -8.56
C LEU A 36 -12.44 5.59 -7.83
N ILE A 37 -11.99 6.84 -7.81
CA ILE A 37 -12.73 7.94 -7.15
C ILE A 37 -14.13 8.08 -7.75
N LEU A 38 -14.24 8.07 -9.08
CA LEU A 38 -15.53 8.16 -9.77
C LEU A 38 -16.45 6.98 -9.41
N CYS A 39 -15.96 5.75 -9.55
CA CYS A 39 -16.76 4.55 -9.30
C CYS A 39 -17.23 4.47 -7.85
N LEU A 40 -16.36 4.80 -6.89
CA LEU A 40 -16.73 4.79 -5.48
C LEU A 40 -17.72 5.91 -5.15
N SER A 41 -17.53 7.11 -5.71
CA SER A 41 -18.45 8.23 -5.53
C SER A 41 -19.85 7.86 -6.00
N GLU A 42 -19.97 7.33 -7.23
CA GLU A 42 -21.24 6.84 -7.78
C GLU A 42 -21.84 5.73 -6.91
N ALA A 43 -21.04 4.75 -6.51
CA ALA A 43 -21.50 3.66 -5.65
C ALA A 43 -22.00 4.12 -4.28
N THR A 44 -21.56 5.28 -3.78
CA THR A 44 -22.08 5.87 -2.54
C THR A 44 -23.35 6.69 -2.73
N CYS A 45 -23.70 7.07 -3.96
CA CYS A 45 -24.85 7.91 -4.29
C CYS A 45 -26.05 7.13 -4.84
N VAL A 46 -25.83 5.95 -5.45
CA VAL A 46 -26.87 5.17 -6.12
C VAL A 46 -27.80 4.46 -5.13
N ASP A 47 -29.11 4.77 -5.25
CA ASP A 47 -30.21 4.02 -4.62
C ASP A 47 -30.45 2.70 -5.37
N GLU A 48 -30.87 1.63 -4.68
CA GLU A 48 -30.60 0.21 -4.97
C GLU A 48 -31.02 -0.41 -6.36
N SER A 49 -30.64 0.15 -7.50
CA SER A 49 -30.65 -0.59 -8.77
C SER A 49 -29.49 -1.61 -8.75
N ARG A 50 -29.81 -2.87 -8.43
CA ARG A 50 -28.84 -3.97 -8.28
C ARG A 50 -27.94 -4.18 -9.51
N GLN A 51 -28.40 -3.81 -10.71
CA GLN A 51 -27.68 -4.00 -11.97
C GLN A 51 -26.48 -3.06 -12.11
N ASP A 52 -26.66 -1.76 -11.85
CA ASP A 52 -25.61 -0.73 -12.03
C ASP A 52 -24.55 -0.87 -10.93
N ARG A 53 -24.98 -1.24 -9.71
CA ARG A 53 -24.07 -1.50 -8.60
C ARG A 53 -23.10 -2.64 -8.92
N GLY A 54 -23.56 -3.72 -9.54
CA GLY A 54 -22.71 -4.85 -9.92
C GLY A 54 -21.61 -4.45 -10.91
N VAL A 55 -21.95 -3.60 -11.88
CA VAL A 55 -20.98 -3.05 -12.84
C VAL A 55 -19.94 -2.18 -12.13
N LEU A 56 -20.38 -1.24 -11.30
CA LEU A 56 -19.49 -0.38 -10.52
C LEU A 56 -18.53 -1.19 -9.63
N MET A 57 -19.03 -2.22 -8.94
CA MET A 57 -18.16 -3.06 -8.10
C MET A 57 -17.13 -3.83 -8.92
N GLY A 58 -17.49 -4.27 -10.13
CA GLY A 58 -16.57 -4.91 -11.08
C GLY A 58 -15.48 -3.94 -11.57
N GLU A 59 -15.85 -2.69 -11.85
CA GLU A 59 -14.89 -1.64 -12.23
C GLU A 59 -13.94 -1.29 -11.09
N ILE A 60 -14.45 -1.16 -9.85
CA ILE A 60 -13.61 -0.94 -8.67
C ILE A 60 -12.55 -2.04 -8.52
N ALA A 61 -12.96 -3.30 -8.61
CA ALA A 61 -12.04 -4.43 -8.50
C ALA A 61 -10.99 -4.42 -9.63
N ARG A 62 -11.42 -4.15 -10.87
CA ARG A 62 -10.53 -4.08 -12.04
C ARG A 62 -9.50 -2.96 -11.90
N GLU A 63 -9.92 -1.75 -11.52
CA GLU A 63 -8.99 -0.62 -11.41
C GLU A 63 -8.03 -0.78 -10.21
N ALA A 64 -8.48 -1.42 -9.13
CA ALA A 64 -7.60 -1.77 -8.01
C ALA A 64 -6.56 -2.84 -8.40
N ASP A 65 -6.93 -3.85 -9.19
CA ASP A 65 -6.01 -4.88 -9.70
C ASP A 65 -4.99 -4.28 -10.70
N ASN A 66 -5.47 -3.46 -11.64
CA ASN A 66 -4.61 -2.70 -12.55
C ASN A 66 -3.60 -1.86 -11.78
N MET A 67 -4.04 -1.16 -10.73
CA MET A 67 -3.16 -0.35 -9.88
C MET A 67 -2.11 -1.22 -9.17
N GLN A 68 -2.51 -2.33 -8.54
CA GLN A 68 -1.57 -3.25 -7.88
C GLN A 68 -0.46 -3.72 -8.85
N TRP A 69 -0.83 -4.07 -10.08
CA TRP A 69 0.12 -4.49 -11.09
C TRP A 69 1.08 -3.37 -11.51
N ILE A 70 0.58 -2.14 -11.72
CA ILE A 70 1.45 -1.00 -12.03
C ILE A 70 2.41 -0.72 -10.88
N VAL A 71 1.95 -0.86 -9.63
CA VAL A 71 2.77 -0.68 -8.43
C VAL A 71 3.87 -1.74 -8.34
N ASP A 72 3.61 -3.00 -8.69
CA ASP A 72 4.66 -4.02 -8.79
C ASP A 72 5.75 -3.62 -9.78
N ILE A 73 5.37 -3.12 -10.97
CA ILE A 73 6.33 -2.63 -11.97
C ILE A 73 7.15 -1.45 -11.41
N LEU A 74 6.50 -0.52 -10.69
CA LEU A 74 7.19 0.61 -10.07
C LEU A 74 8.16 0.16 -8.97
N ILE A 75 7.82 -0.85 -8.19
CA ILE A 75 8.69 -1.44 -7.16
C ILE A 75 9.91 -2.10 -7.82
N ASP A 76 9.69 -2.96 -8.82
CA ASP A 76 10.75 -3.70 -9.51
C ASP A 76 11.75 -2.76 -10.19
N LYS A 77 11.25 -1.65 -10.74
CA LYS A 77 12.08 -0.62 -11.36
C LYS A 77 12.61 0.44 -10.39
N LYS A 78 12.34 0.32 -9.09
CA LYS A 78 12.76 1.28 -8.04
C LYS A 78 12.27 2.71 -8.30
N MET A 79 11.04 2.86 -8.78
CA MET A 79 10.37 4.14 -9.07
C MET A 79 9.10 4.36 -8.24
N GLY A 80 8.93 3.60 -7.15
CA GLY A 80 7.71 3.59 -6.35
C GLY A 80 7.60 4.66 -5.25
N ASP A 81 8.65 5.44 -4.98
CA ASP A 81 8.69 6.41 -3.89
C ASP A 81 7.67 7.55 -4.06
N GLU A 82 7.55 8.11 -5.27
CA GLU A 82 6.53 9.11 -5.60
C GLU A 82 5.11 8.53 -5.51
N PHE A 83 4.93 7.24 -5.83
CA PHE A 83 3.63 6.57 -5.74
C PHE A 83 3.18 6.42 -4.29
N VAL A 84 4.09 6.12 -3.35
CA VAL A 84 3.70 6.09 -1.93
C VAL A 84 3.15 7.44 -1.49
N LYS A 85 3.77 8.55 -1.94
CA LYS A 85 3.28 9.90 -1.65
C LYS A 85 1.92 10.14 -2.30
N LEU A 86 1.77 9.82 -3.58
CA LEU A 86 0.51 9.92 -4.30
C LEU A 86 -0.61 9.17 -3.57
N TRP A 87 -0.35 7.92 -3.18
CA TRP A 87 -1.31 7.07 -2.47
C TRP A 87 -1.64 7.60 -1.07
N ALA A 88 -0.64 8.05 -0.31
CA ALA A 88 -0.82 8.62 1.01
C ALA A 88 -1.70 9.87 1.03
N ASP A 89 -1.72 10.64 -0.06
CA ASP A 89 -2.51 11.87 -0.19
C ASP A 89 -4.00 11.62 -0.52
N GLN A 90 -4.42 10.36 -0.74
CA GLN A 90 -5.78 10.00 -1.17
C GLN A 90 -6.81 9.92 -0.03
N LYS A 91 -6.97 11.01 0.72
CA LYS A 91 -7.91 11.09 1.85
C LYS A 91 -9.38 10.97 1.44
N GLU A 92 -9.76 11.60 0.33
CA GLU A 92 -11.14 11.53 -0.19
C GLU A 92 -11.48 10.10 -0.60
N LEU A 93 -10.57 9.42 -1.31
CA LEU A 93 -10.76 8.02 -1.69
C LEU A 93 -10.89 7.12 -0.45
N ALA A 94 -10.10 7.34 0.60
CA ALA A 94 -10.22 6.59 1.85
C ALA A 94 -11.59 6.80 2.53
N ILE A 95 -12.15 8.02 2.49
CA ILE A 95 -13.50 8.30 2.99
C ILE A 95 -14.55 7.57 2.16
N LEU A 96 -14.46 7.60 0.84
CA LEU A 96 -15.38 6.88 -0.03
C LEU A 96 -15.28 5.35 0.18
N HIS A 97 -14.06 4.83 0.28
CA HIS A 97 -13.76 3.43 0.57
C HIS A 97 -14.49 2.95 1.81
N SER A 98 -14.45 3.72 2.91
CA SER A 98 -15.10 3.38 4.18
C SER A 98 -16.61 3.13 4.07
N LYS A 99 -17.28 3.66 3.02
CA LYS A 99 -18.73 3.53 2.79
C LYS A 99 -19.11 2.32 1.94
N ILE A 100 -18.15 1.69 1.27
CA ILE A 100 -18.39 0.52 0.41
C ILE A 100 -18.32 -0.77 1.25
N PRO A 101 -19.15 -1.80 1.01
CA PRO A 101 -19.00 -3.08 1.69
C PRO A 101 -17.61 -3.72 1.43
N THR A 102 -16.98 -4.26 2.48
CA THR A 102 -15.61 -4.82 2.43
C THR A 102 -15.36 -5.78 1.26
N MET A 103 -16.34 -6.65 0.95
CA MET A 103 -16.20 -7.63 -0.13
C MET A 103 -15.93 -7.03 -1.51
N TYR A 104 -16.23 -5.74 -1.72
CA TYR A 104 -16.00 -5.05 -2.99
C TYR A 104 -14.81 -4.09 -2.98
N ARG A 105 -14.35 -3.66 -1.80
CA ARG A 105 -13.31 -2.63 -1.66
C ARG A 105 -11.95 -3.17 -1.18
N HIS A 106 -11.89 -4.40 -0.68
CA HIS A 106 -10.68 -4.96 -0.09
C HIS A 106 -9.48 -4.99 -1.05
N GLU A 107 -9.71 -5.04 -2.36
CA GLU A 107 -8.66 -4.91 -3.38
C GLU A 107 -7.92 -3.57 -3.32
N ILE A 108 -8.58 -2.49 -2.91
CA ILE A 108 -7.94 -1.18 -2.70
C ILE A 108 -6.98 -1.27 -1.50
N SER A 109 -7.41 -1.90 -0.41
CA SER A 109 -6.60 -2.09 0.80
C SER A 109 -5.36 -2.95 0.56
N ARG A 110 -5.39 -3.82 -0.46
CA ARG A 110 -4.20 -4.60 -0.89
C ARG A 110 -3.07 -3.73 -1.42
N ILE A 111 -3.38 -2.62 -2.09
CA ILE A 111 -2.36 -1.67 -2.55
C ILE A 111 -1.59 -1.13 -1.34
N THR A 112 -2.29 -0.72 -0.28
CA THR A 112 -1.66 -0.27 0.97
C THR A 112 -0.79 -1.38 1.59
N ALA A 113 -1.27 -2.63 1.60
CA ALA A 113 -0.51 -3.76 2.12
C ALA A 113 0.78 -4.02 1.32
N GLN A 114 0.70 -3.98 -0.01
CA GLN A 114 1.84 -4.09 -0.93
C GLN A 114 2.88 -3.00 -0.67
N LEU A 115 2.44 -1.74 -0.48
CA LEU A 115 3.34 -0.64 -0.12
C LEU A 115 3.99 -0.84 1.24
N CYS A 116 3.25 -1.30 2.25
CA CYS A 116 3.81 -1.60 3.58
C CYS A 116 4.87 -2.71 3.50
N ILE A 117 4.65 -3.76 2.70
CA ILE A 117 5.63 -4.81 2.45
C ILE A 117 6.88 -4.22 1.80
N ALA A 118 6.71 -3.43 0.73
CA ALA A 118 7.82 -2.86 -0.02
C ALA A 118 8.65 -1.88 0.83
N ILE A 119 8.01 -1.06 1.65
CA ILE A 119 8.68 -0.16 2.61
C ILE A 119 9.40 -0.95 3.70
N GLY A 120 8.71 -1.92 4.33
CA GLY A 120 9.27 -2.70 5.42
C GLY A 120 10.44 -3.60 5.02
N ARG A 121 10.48 -4.03 3.75
CA ARG A 121 11.62 -4.75 3.16
C ARG A 121 12.72 -3.82 2.63
N GLY A 122 12.50 -2.50 2.62
CA GLY A 122 13.44 -1.53 2.07
C GLY A 122 13.51 -1.49 0.55
N HIS A 123 12.53 -2.07 -0.17
CA HIS A 123 12.42 -1.95 -1.62
C HIS A 123 12.00 -0.55 -2.05
N ILE A 124 11.20 0.13 -1.21
CA ILE A 124 10.87 1.54 -1.35
C ILE A 124 11.40 2.29 -0.13
N LEU A 125 12.14 3.37 -0.36
CA LEU A 125 12.61 4.27 0.69
C LEU A 125 11.91 5.61 0.56
N VAL A 126 11.16 6.01 1.59
CA VAL A 126 10.46 7.29 1.64
C VAL A 126 10.67 8.00 2.99
N PRO A 127 10.57 9.34 3.04
CA PRO A 127 10.68 10.08 4.29
C PRO A 127 9.73 9.59 5.38
N LYS A 128 10.08 9.87 6.66
CA LYS A 128 9.23 9.50 7.80
C LYS A 128 7.80 10.06 7.67
N ASP A 129 7.68 11.29 7.17
CA ASP A 129 6.39 11.98 7.09
C ASP A 129 5.50 11.33 6.03
N THR A 130 6.07 10.87 4.92
CA THR A 130 5.34 10.08 3.91
C THR A 130 4.84 8.74 4.47
N ARG A 131 5.68 8.03 5.24
CA ARG A 131 5.26 6.77 5.91
C ARG A 131 4.12 7.03 6.91
N TYR A 132 4.22 8.11 7.68
CA TYR A 132 3.17 8.50 8.61
C TYR A 132 1.88 8.88 7.89
N SER A 133 1.95 9.66 6.80
CA SER A 133 0.78 10.01 5.98
C SER A 133 0.12 8.77 5.37
N LEU A 134 0.91 7.83 4.85
CA LEU A 134 0.40 6.56 4.33
C LEU A 134 -0.46 5.83 5.38
N LEU A 135 0.10 5.64 6.58
CA LEU A 135 -0.59 4.96 7.68
C LEU A 135 -1.78 5.77 8.18
N SER A 136 -1.66 7.10 8.29
CA SER A 136 -2.75 7.97 8.75
C SER A 136 -3.95 7.93 7.81
N THR A 137 -3.72 7.79 6.50
CA THR A 137 -4.79 7.74 5.49
C THR A 137 -5.41 6.35 5.38
N TRP A 138 -4.60 5.28 5.42
CA TRP A 138 -5.04 3.95 4.96
C TRP A 138 -5.03 2.84 6.01
N LEU A 139 -4.45 3.06 7.19
CA LEU A 139 -4.30 1.98 8.18
C LEU A 139 -5.65 1.46 8.68
N GLU A 140 -6.63 2.35 8.84
CA GLU A 140 -7.99 1.98 9.24
C GLU A 140 -8.64 1.04 8.24
N ALA A 141 -8.63 1.43 6.96
CA ALA A 141 -9.14 0.61 5.85
C ALA A 141 -8.44 -0.76 5.80
N LEU A 142 -7.12 -0.79 5.99
CA LEU A 142 -6.36 -2.03 6.03
C LEU A 142 -6.80 -2.92 7.20
N TYR A 143 -7.04 -2.38 8.40
CA TYR A 143 -7.55 -3.14 9.54
C TYR A 143 -8.94 -3.72 9.30
N GLU A 144 -9.85 -2.94 8.73
CA GLU A 144 -11.23 -3.38 8.47
C GLU A 144 -11.30 -4.48 7.41
N ASP A 145 -10.43 -4.40 6.40
CA ASP A 145 -10.48 -5.29 5.25
C ASP A 145 -9.58 -6.53 5.41
N PHE A 146 -8.68 -6.56 6.39
CA PHE A 146 -7.66 -7.61 6.55
C PHE A 146 -8.23 -9.03 6.62
N GLY A 147 -9.29 -9.25 7.41
CA GLY A 147 -9.95 -10.54 7.51
C GLY A 147 -10.50 -11.04 6.16
N TRP A 148 -11.01 -10.12 5.32
CA TRP A 148 -11.44 -10.43 3.96
C TRP A 148 -10.27 -10.68 3.02
N MET A 149 -9.24 -9.84 3.03
CA MET A 149 -8.02 -10.03 2.25
C MET A 149 -7.40 -11.41 2.50
N ARG A 150 -7.37 -11.86 3.77
CA ARG A 150 -6.87 -13.17 4.19
C ARG A 150 -7.71 -14.35 3.67
N ARG A 151 -9.04 -14.20 3.61
CA ARG A 151 -9.97 -15.29 3.22
C ARG A 151 -10.20 -15.37 1.72
N ALA A 152 -10.36 -14.23 1.06
CA ALA A 152 -10.73 -14.15 -0.34
C ALA A 152 -9.54 -14.41 -1.28
N CYS A 153 -8.32 -14.10 -0.84
CA CYS A 153 -7.15 -14.11 -1.70
C CYS A 153 -6.06 -15.06 -1.17
N ARG A 154 -5.71 -16.09 -1.95
CA ARG A 154 -4.65 -17.05 -1.59
C ARG A 154 -3.23 -16.51 -1.83
N SER A 155 -3.07 -15.45 -2.62
CA SER A 155 -1.76 -14.93 -3.02
C SER A 155 -1.17 -13.89 -2.06
N ILE A 156 -1.96 -13.35 -1.13
CA ILE A 156 -1.45 -12.42 -0.12
C ILE A 156 -0.81 -13.22 1.01
N ASP A 157 0.50 -13.10 1.14
CA ASP A 157 1.20 -13.61 2.31
C ASP A 157 0.93 -12.70 3.50
N LYS A 158 0.00 -13.13 4.37
CA LYS A 158 -0.38 -12.48 5.63
C LYS A 158 0.85 -12.05 6.43
N LYS A 159 1.86 -12.92 6.51
CA LYS A 159 3.02 -12.68 7.34
C LYS A 159 3.86 -11.52 6.81
N LEU A 160 3.97 -11.41 5.49
CA LEU A 160 4.66 -10.28 4.86
C LEU A 160 3.95 -8.96 5.14
N VAL A 161 2.60 -8.94 5.09
CA VAL A 161 1.83 -7.73 5.42
C VAL A 161 2.08 -7.30 6.86
N GLU A 162 2.01 -8.23 7.81
CA GLU A 162 2.24 -7.97 9.24
C GLU A 162 3.67 -7.47 9.51
N ASP A 163 4.66 -8.10 8.90
CA ASP A 163 6.06 -7.73 9.06
C ASP A 163 6.34 -6.37 8.39
N GLY A 164 5.81 -6.13 7.19
CA GLY A 164 5.93 -4.86 6.48
C GLY A 164 5.32 -3.70 7.25
N LEU A 165 4.10 -3.89 7.77
CA LEU A 165 3.41 -2.93 8.61
C LEU A 165 4.18 -2.66 9.90
N SER A 166 4.62 -3.71 10.59
CA SER A 166 5.43 -3.64 11.81
C SER A 166 6.71 -2.81 11.62
N GLN A 167 7.46 -3.09 10.55
CA GLN A 167 8.69 -2.36 10.24
C GLN A 167 8.40 -0.90 9.90
N THR A 168 7.36 -0.65 9.12
CA THR A 168 6.96 0.72 8.76
C THR A 168 6.64 1.54 10.02
N ILE A 169 5.84 0.99 10.94
CA ILE A 169 5.48 1.66 12.21
C ILE A 169 6.73 1.91 13.07
N LEU A 170 7.58 0.91 13.26
CA LEU A 170 8.76 1.01 14.15
C LEU A 170 9.82 2.02 13.70
N THR A 171 9.70 2.55 12.48
CA THR A 171 10.57 3.60 11.95
C THR A 171 10.06 5.02 12.19
N LEU A 172 8.84 5.17 12.71
CA LEU A 172 8.26 6.48 13.04
C LEU A 172 8.80 7.03 14.38
N PRO A 173 8.67 8.33 14.66
CA PRO A 173 8.82 8.89 16.01
C PRO A 173 8.00 8.15 17.08
N LEU A 174 8.53 8.02 18.30
CA LEU A 174 7.87 7.31 19.41
C LEU A 174 6.42 7.76 19.70
N PRO A 175 6.07 9.06 19.67
CA PRO A 175 4.68 9.48 19.89
C PRO A 175 3.71 8.95 18.83
N GLN A 176 4.16 8.88 17.57
CA GLN A 176 3.37 8.34 16.47
C GLN A 176 3.25 6.81 16.57
N GLN A 177 4.34 6.12 16.95
CA GLN A 177 4.30 4.69 17.26
C GLN A 177 3.27 4.39 18.35
N GLN A 178 3.29 5.15 19.44
CA GLN A 178 2.36 5.00 20.56
C GLN A 178 0.90 5.12 20.10
N ALA A 179 0.55 6.18 19.39
CA ALA A 179 -0.81 6.41 18.91
C ALA A 179 -1.33 5.23 18.07
N ILE A 180 -0.50 4.76 17.12
CA ILE A 180 -0.85 3.67 16.22
C ILE A 180 -0.95 2.34 16.98
N LEU A 181 0.03 2.02 17.83
CA LEU A 181 0.12 0.72 18.50
C LEU A 181 -0.94 0.55 19.59
N LEU A 182 -1.33 1.63 20.29
CA LEU A 182 -2.44 1.58 21.24
C LEU A 182 -3.79 1.42 20.53
N ASN A 183 -3.99 2.09 19.40
CA ASN A 183 -5.19 1.91 18.58
C ASN A 183 -5.28 0.48 18.03
N TRP A 184 -4.17 -0.05 17.51
CA TRP A 184 -4.08 -1.45 17.09
C TRP A 184 -4.40 -2.42 18.23
N PHE A 185 -3.85 -2.20 19.43
CA PHE A 185 -4.04 -3.09 20.56
C PHE A 185 -5.52 -3.22 20.95
N ASP A 186 -6.24 -2.09 21.01
CA ASP A 186 -7.69 -2.08 21.24
C ASP A 186 -8.44 -2.91 20.17
N ARG A 187 -8.11 -2.71 18.89
CA ARG A 187 -8.72 -3.46 17.78
C ARG A 187 -8.42 -4.95 17.84
N PHE A 188 -7.17 -5.31 18.11
CA PHE A 188 -6.70 -6.69 18.13
C PHE A 188 -7.42 -7.51 19.20
N LEU A 189 -7.65 -6.91 20.38
CA LEU A 189 -8.44 -7.54 21.45
C LEU A 189 -9.90 -7.78 21.06
N ASN A 190 -10.47 -6.95 20.19
CA ASN A 190 -11.87 -7.04 19.77
C ASN A 190 -12.10 -7.89 18.51
N LYS A 191 -11.11 -8.00 17.60
CA LYS A 191 -11.25 -8.59 16.26
C LYS A 191 -10.48 -9.91 16.06
N GLY A 192 -9.55 -10.25 16.96
CA GLY A 192 -8.74 -11.46 16.85
C GLY A 192 -7.97 -11.56 15.52
N ASP A 193 -8.02 -12.73 14.88
CA ASP A 193 -7.25 -13.06 13.66
C ASP A 193 -7.68 -12.30 12.39
N ASP A 194 -8.79 -11.56 12.43
CA ASP A 194 -9.24 -10.69 11.34
C ASP A 194 -8.59 -9.30 11.38
N CYS A 195 -7.67 -9.06 12.32
CA CYS A 195 -6.78 -7.91 12.41
C CYS A 195 -5.32 -8.35 12.18
N PRO A 196 -4.45 -7.55 11.51
CA PRO A 196 -3.04 -7.90 11.36
C PRO A 196 -2.35 -8.01 12.72
N ASN A 197 -1.63 -9.11 12.94
CA ASN A 197 -0.87 -9.30 14.16
C ASN A 197 0.47 -8.56 14.10
N ILE A 198 0.51 -7.37 14.69
CA ILE A 198 1.74 -6.58 14.87
C ILE A 198 2.21 -6.57 16.34
N GLN A 199 1.88 -7.60 17.11
CA GLN A 199 2.27 -7.74 18.52
C GLN A 199 3.78 -7.59 18.72
N ARG A 200 4.58 -8.13 17.80
CA ARG A 200 6.03 -8.02 17.86
C ARG A 200 6.50 -6.56 17.82
N ALA A 201 5.85 -5.71 17.01
CA ALA A 201 6.15 -4.28 16.97
C ALA A 201 5.73 -3.59 18.27
N PHE A 202 4.57 -3.94 18.81
CA PHE A 202 4.11 -3.46 20.12
C PHE A 202 5.13 -3.74 21.22
N GLU A 203 5.63 -4.98 21.33
CA GLU A 203 6.65 -5.36 22.31
C GLU A 203 7.97 -4.60 22.15
N VAL A 204 8.38 -4.31 20.91
CA VAL A 204 9.60 -3.55 20.63
C VAL A 204 9.43 -2.09 21.05
N TRP A 205 8.32 -1.46 20.67
CA TRP A 205 8.00 -0.09 21.07
C TRP A 205 7.87 0.03 22.59
N TRP A 206 7.13 -0.88 23.24
CA TRP A 206 6.91 -0.88 24.69
C TRP A 206 8.25 -0.90 25.46
N ARG A 207 9.17 -1.77 25.05
CA ARG A 207 10.53 -1.80 25.62
C ARG A 207 11.29 -0.50 25.39
N ARG A 208 11.19 0.11 24.21
CA ARG A 208 11.86 1.39 23.90
C ARG A 208 11.28 2.56 24.67
N ALA A 209 9.96 2.59 24.86
CA ALA A 209 9.25 3.67 25.53
C ALA A 209 9.51 3.64 27.05
N PHE A 210 9.29 2.50 27.71
CA PHE A 210 9.27 2.44 29.17
C PHE A 210 10.60 2.00 29.81
N ILE A 211 11.37 1.10 29.18
CA ILE A 211 12.64 0.64 29.78
C ILE A 211 13.70 1.74 29.72
N ARG A 212 13.75 2.53 28.64
CA ARG A 212 14.71 3.65 28.53
C ARG A 212 14.36 4.83 29.43
N GLN A 213 13.07 5.09 29.65
CA GLN A 213 12.63 6.13 30.59
C GLN A 213 12.94 5.75 32.04
N TYR A 214 12.69 4.50 32.42
CA TYR A 214 13.03 4.02 33.77
C TYR A 214 14.53 4.09 34.09
N VAL A 215 15.41 3.72 33.16
CA VAL A 215 16.87 3.83 33.35
C VAL A 215 17.34 5.29 33.45
N ALA A 216 16.71 6.22 32.72
CA ALA A 216 17.04 7.64 32.81
C ALA A 216 16.57 8.27 34.13
N GLU A 217 15.41 7.86 34.65
CA GLU A 217 14.87 8.35 35.93
C GLU A 217 15.57 7.73 37.15
N SER A 218 16.06 6.50 37.05
CA SER A 218 16.82 5.83 38.11
C SER A 218 18.29 6.24 38.21
N GLN A 219 18.76 7.11 37.30
CA GLN A 219 20.11 7.70 37.30
C GLN A 219 20.14 9.20 37.70
N LEU A 220 18.99 9.76 38.06
CA LEU A 220 18.80 11.10 38.64
C LEU A 220 18.59 11.00 40.15
#